data_AF-A0AAC8Z254-F1
#
_entry.id   AF-A0AAC8Z254-F1
#
_cell.length_a   1.000
_cell.length_b   1.000
_cell.length_c   1.000
_cell.angle_alpha   90.00
_cell.angle_beta   90.00
_cell.angle_gamma   90.00
#
_symmetry.space_group_name_H-M   'P 1'
#
loop_
_entity.id
_entity.type
_entity.pdbx_description
1 polymer ?
#
loop_
_entity_poly.entity_id
_entity_poly.type
_entity_poly.pdbx_seq_one_letter_code
_entity_poly.pdbx_strand_id
1 'polypeptide(L)'
;MAIVKFRIRRDTAANWTTNNPTLALGEPGLETDTRKVKYGDGATVWTSLDYSAAGEVDWTDIASKPVSLIAIAALTPAADRFPYYTSGSVAALGTITAFARTILDDADAATARGTLGLVIGTNVQAYSSKLAAIAAATPIADGAHVAGGITITTVGGIITAIA
;
A
#
# COMPACT_ATOMS: atom_id res chain seq x y z
N MET A 1 -45.15 -28.79 -19.62
CA MET A 1 -45.20 -27.31 -19.52
C MET A 1 -44.19 -26.75 -20.49
N ALA A 2 -44.60 -25.97 -21.49
CA ALA A 2 -43.66 -25.38 -22.45
C ALA A 2 -42.87 -24.25 -21.79
N ILE A 3 -41.54 -24.29 -21.87
CA ILE A 3 -40.70 -23.21 -21.34
C ILE A 3 -40.64 -22.11 -22.40
N VAL A 4 -41.28 -20.97 -22.12
CA VAL A 4 -41.14 -19.77 -22.95
C VAL A 4 -39.78 -19.15 -22.67
N LYS A 5 -38.93 -19.06 -23.70
CA LYS A 5 -37.61 -18.41 -23.62
C LYS A 5 -37.72 -17.00 -24.19
N PHE A 6 -37.66 -16.00 -23.33
CA PHE A 6 -37.49 -14.61 -23.76
C PHE A 6 -36.03 -14.36 -24.19
N ARG A 7 -35.83 -13.72 -25.35
CA ARG A 7 -34.52 -13.24 -25.79
C ARG A 7 -34.66 -11.76 -26.16
N ILE A 8 -33.80 -10.92 -25.58
CA ILE A 8 -33.65 -9.53 -26.02
C ILE A 8 -33.01 -9.47 -27.40
N ARG A 9 -33.19 -8.34 -28.10
CA ARG A 9 -32.51 -8.08 -29.37
C ARG A 9 -31.01 -8.06 -29.11
N ARG A 10 -30.25 -8.80 -29.90
CA ARG A 10 -28.84 -9.06 -29.63
C ARG A 10 -28.07 -9.38 -30.90
N ASP A 11 -26.84 -8.90 -30.98
CA ASP A 11 -25.90 -9.17 -32.08
C ASP A 11 -24.47 -8.83 -31.62
N THR A 12 -23.46 -8.97 -32.47
CA THR A 12 -22.10 -8.47 -32.22
C THR A 12 -22.06 -6.95 -32.25
N ALA A 13 -21.11 -6.32 -31.55
CA ALA A 13 -20.93 -4.87 -31.58
C ALA A 13 -20.73 -4.35 -33.02
N ALA A 14 -19.99 -5.07 -33.86
CA ALA A 14 -19.76 -4.73 -35.25
C ALA A 14 -21.07 -4.72 -36.09
N ASN A 15 -21.92 -5.72 -35.91
CA ASN A 15 -23.21 -5.79 -36.61
C ASN A 15 -24.18 -4.72 -36.11
N TRP A 16 -24.18 -4.40 -34.81
CA TRP A 16 -24.96 -3.29 -34.27
C TRP A 16 -24.53 -1.94 -34.83
N THR A 17 -23.23 -1.67 -34.93
CA THR A 17 -22.69 -0.45 -35.55
C THR A 17 -22.99 -0.37 -37.04
N THR A 18 -22.92 -1.50 -37.75
CA THR A 18 -23.17 -1.56 -39.21
C THR A 18 -24.64 -1.33 -39.54
N ASN A 19 -25.55 -2.02 -38.83
CA ASN A 19 -26.99 -1.89 -39.06
C ASN A 19 -27.55 -0.57 -38.48
N ASN A 20 -26.91 -0.05 -37.43
CA ASN A 20 -27.22 1.18 -36.71
C ASN A 20 -28.72 1.50 -36.51
N PRO A 21 -29.52 0.56 -35.98
CA PRO A 21 -30.97 0.75 -35.87
C PRO A 21 -31.33 1.76 -34.76
N THR A 22 -32.46 2.44 -34.91
CA THR A 22 -33.17 3.10 -33.80
C THR A 22 -33.95 2.05 -33.02
N LEU A 23 -33.70 1.93 -31.72
CA LEU A 23 -34.44 1.04 -30.82
C LEU A 23 -35.67 1.76 -30.27
N ALA A 24 -36.79 1.04 -30.09
CA ALA A 24 -37.99 1.61 -29.50
C ALA A 24 -37.75 2.07 -28.05
N LEU A 25 -38.59 2.98 -27.54
CA LEU A 25 -38.48 3.48 -26.17
C LEU A 25 -38.49 2.31 -25.16
N GLY A 26 -37.42 2.18 -24.38
CA GLY A 26 -37.21 1.13 -23.40
C GLY A 26 -36.77 -0.23 -23.96
N GLU A 27 -36.58 -0.37 -25.28
CA GLU A 27 -36.14 -1.63 -25.90
C GLU A 27 -34.66 -1.91 -25.57
N PRO A 28 -34.31 -3.04 -24.91
CA PRO A 28 -32.93 -3.40 -24.64
C PRO A 28 -32.26 -4.04 -25.88
N GLY A 29 -31.05 -3.58 -26.20
CA GLY A 29 -30.15 -4.21 -27.16
C GLY A 29 -28.84 -4.66 -26.52
N LEU A 30 -28.43 -5.91 -26.76
CA LEU A 30 -27.20 -6.51 -26.22
C LEU A 30 -26.13 -6.70 -27.28
N GLU A 31 -24.93 -6.20 -27.02
CA GLU A 31 -23.69 -6.60 -27.71
C GLU A 31 -23.21 -7.93 -27.12
N THR A 32 -23.25 -8.98 -27.93
CA THR A 32 -23.01 -10.36 -27.46
C THR A 32 -21.54 -10.68 -27.19
N ASP A 33 -20.62 -9.93 -27.81
CA ASP A 33 -19.17 -10.03 -27.71
C ASP A 33 -18.58 -9.15 -26.61
N THR A 34 -19.12 -7.94 -26.40
CA THR A 34 -18.66 -7.03 -25.34
C THR A 34 -19.47 -7.14 -24.04
N ARG A 35 -20.64 -7.81 -24.09
CA ARG A 35 -21.63 -7.93 -23.01
C ARG A 35 -22.22 -6.60 -22.54
N LYS A 36 -22.14 -5.55 -23.36
CA LYS A 36 -22.73 -4.25 -23.07
C LYS A 36 -24.18 -4.18 -23.55
N VAL A 37 -25.00 -3.41 -22.83
CA VAL A 37 -26.42 -3.20 -23.16
C VAL A 37 -26.65 -1.71 -23.38
N LYS A 38 -27.49 -1.37 -24.37
CA LYS A 38 -28.09 -0.04 -24.54
C LYS A 38 -29.61 -0.15 -24.48
N TYR A 39 -30.29 0.90 -24.03
CA TYR A 39 -31.75 0.99 -24.05
C TYR A 39 -32.18 2.05 -25.06
N GLY A 40 -33.13 1.71 -25.92
CA GLY A 40 -33.69 2.66 -26.87
C GLY A 40 -34.46 3.79 -26.19
N ASP A 41 -34.38 4.98 -26.78
CA ASP A 41 -35.22 6.14 -26.43
C ASP A 41 -36.32 6.41 -27.49
N GLY A 42 -36.40 5.57 -28.54
CA GLY A 42 -37.35 5.69 -29.62
C GLY A 42 -36.95 6.66 -30.74
N ALA A 43 -35.80 7.34 -30.64
CA ALA A 43 -35.38 8.37 -31.60
C ALA A 43 -33.90 8.22 -32.02
N THR A 44 -33.02 7.95 -31.07
CA THR A 44 -31.57 7.91 -31.26
C THR A 44 -31.13 6.57 -31.86
N VAL A 45 -30.26 6.63 -32.86
CA VAL A 45 -29.65 5.45 -33.49
C VAL A 45 -28.64 4.78 -32.55
N TRP A 46 -28.46 3.46 -32.69
CA TRP A 46 -27.60 2.63 -31.83
C TRP A 46 -26.22 3.23 -31.51
N THR A 47 -25.51 3.77 -32.51
CA THR A 47 -24.17 4.33 -32.34
C THR A 47 -24.12 5.55 -31.43
N SER A 48 -25.24 6.25 -31.29
CA SER A 48 -25.37 7.49 -30.50
C SER A 48 -26.08 7.29 -29.16
N LEU A 49 -26.67 6.11 -28.91
CA LEU A 49 -27.21 5.75 -27.60
C LEU A 49 -26.07 5.53 -26.60
N ASP A 50 -26.27 5.96 -25.36
CA ASP A 50 -25.38 5.63 -24.25
C ASP A 50 -25.57 4.17 -23.80
N TYR A 51 -24.52 3.56 -23.25
CA TYR A 51 -24.65 2.25 -22.60
C TYR A 51 -25.42 2.38 -21.29
N SER A 52 -26.14 1.32 -20.90
CA SER A 52 -26.89 1.26 -19.64
C SER A 52 -26.01 1.39 -18.39
N ALA A 53 -24.70 1.18 -18.55
CA ALA A 53 -23.67 1.43 -17.56
C ALA A 53 -22.57 2.34 -18.15
N ALA A 54 -22.95 3.32 -18.98
CA ALA A 54 -22.05 4.37 -19.41
C ALA A 54 -21.99 5.44 -18.32
N GLY A 55 -21.00 5.31 -17.45
CA GLY A 55 -20.64 6.25 -16.41
C GLY A 55 -19.46 5.70 -15.63
N GLU A 56 -18.63 6.59 -15.08
CA GLU A 56 -17.78 6.20 -13.97
C GLU A 56 -18.70 5.56 -12.92
N VAL A 57 -18.40 4.33 -12.49
CA VAL A 57 -19.14 3.72 -11.38
C VAL A 57 -19.00 4.70 -10.23
N ASP A 58 -20.08 5.38 -9.85
CA ASP A 58 -20.03 6.23 -8.68
C ASP A 58 -19.68 5.29 -7.54
N TRP A 59 -18.56 5.54 -6.88
CA TRP A 59 -18.13 4.72 -5.76
C TRP A 59 -19.24 4.62 -4.72
N THR A 60 -20.15 5.59 -4.63
CA THR A 60 -21.33 5.55 -3.75
C THR A 60 -22.32 4.43 -4.10
N ASP A 61 -22.40 3.96 -5.35
CA ASP A 61 -23.32 2.89 -5.80
C ASP A 61 -22.93 1.48 -5.29
N ILE A 62 -21.69 1.30 -4.82
CA ILE A 62 -21.25 0.02 -4.25
C ILE A 62 -21.87 -0.14 -2.85
N ALA A 63 -22.93 -0.95 -2.73
CA ALA A 63 -23.50 -1.30 -1.44
C ALA A 63 -22.54 -2.16 -0.57
N SER A 64 -22.69 -2.09 0.75
CA SER A 64 -21.99 -2.94 1.73
C SER A 64 -20.45 -2.86 1.73
N LYS A 65 -19.88 -1.67 1.55
CA LYS A 65 -18.44 -1.46 1.77
C LYS A 65 -18.07 -1.81 3.22
N PRO A 66 -16.90 -2.44 3.47
CA PRO A 66 -16.38 -2.62 4.83
C PRO A 66 -16.33 -1.28 5.57
N VAL A 67 -16.72 -1.26 6.85
CA VAL A 67 -16.71 -0.05 7.69
C VAL A 67 -15.33 0.60 7.76
N SER A 68 -14.26 -0.19 7.67
CA SER A 68 -12.88 0.29 7.62
C SER A 68 -12.58 1.09 6.36
N LEU A 69 -13.16 0.73 5.22
CA LEU A 69 -12.98 1.48 3.97
C LEU A 69 -13.77 2.79 4.00
N ILE A 70 -15.00 2.76 4.55
CA ILE A 70 -15.82 3.96 4.75
C ILE A 70 -15.08 4.96 5.66
N ALA A 71 -14.46 4.48 6.74
CA ALA A 71 -13.75 5.32 7.69
C ALA A 71 -12.58 6.09 7.05
N ILE A 72 -11.76 5.45 6.20
CA ILE A 72 -10.68 6.12 5.49
C ILE A 72 -11.22 7.04 4.39
N ALA A 73 -12.25 6.61 3.63
CA ALA A 73 -12.84 7.40 2.55
C ALA A 73 -13.49 8.70 3.04
N ALA A 74 -13.90 8.76 4.31
CA ALA A 74 -14.43 9.97 4.94
C ALA A 74 -13.36 11.00 5.34
N LEU A 75 -12.06 10.66 5.23
CA LEU A 75 -10.97 11.60 5.53
C LEU A 75 -10.73 12.56 4.37
N THR A 76 -10.48 13.83 4.68
CA THR A 76 -9.99 14.81 3.69
C THR A 76 -8.47 14.71 3.58
N PRO A 77 -7.89 14.25 2.46
CA PRO A 77 -6.44 14.16 2.32
C PRO A 77 -5.76 15.52 2.47
N ALA A 78 -4.57 15.52 3.05
CA ALA A 78 -3.73 16.71 3.16
C ALA A 78 -2.25 16.31 3.03
N ALA A 79 -1.41 17.27 2.63
CA ALA A 79 0.03 17.09 2.63
C ALA A 79 0.53 16.69 4.02
N ASP A 80 1.60 15.89 4.06
CA ASP A 80 2.28 15.52 5.29
C ASP A 80 1.38 14.79 6.30
N ARG A 81 0.31 14.12 5.81
CA ARG A 81 -0.58 13.29 6.61
C ARG A 81 -0.55 11.83 6.14
N PHE A 82 -0.78 10.91 7.07
CA PHE A 82 -1.05 9.50 6.76
C PHE A 82 -2.36 9.06 7.44
N PRO A 83 -3.20 8.25 6.80
CA PRO A 83 -4.39 7.68 7.43
C PRO A 83 -4.03 6.55 8.39
N TYR A 84 -4.71 6.48 9.53
CA TYR A 84 -4.60 5.37 10.49
C TYR A 84 -5.95 5.12 11.18
N TYR A 85 -6.13 3.93 11.74
CA TYR A 85 -7.33 3.57 12.48
C TYR A 85 -7.16 3.86 13.97
N THR A 86 -8.12 4.54 14.58
CA THR A 86 -8.23 4.70 16.04
C THR A 86 -9.17 3.66 16.67
N SER A 87 -9.98 2.99 15.85
CA SER A 87 -10.79 1.82 16.19
C SER A 87 -11.15 1.03 14.93
N GLY A 88 -11.90 -0.07 15.03
CA GLY A 88 -12.34 -0.86 13.88
C GLY A 88 -13.25 -0.12 12.87
N SER A 89 -13.83 1.02 13.26
CA SER A 89 -14.77 1.80 12.44
C SER A 89 -14.42 3.29 12.34
N VAL A 90 -13.27 3.72 12.87
CA VAL A 90 -12.87 5.14 12.88
C VAL A 90 -11.44 5.25 12.39
N ALA A 91 -11.24 6.13 11.40
CA ALA A 91 -9.94 6.51 10.91
C ALA A 91 -9.66 7.99 11.24
N ALA A 92 -8.38 8.33 11.29
CA ALA A 92 -7.89 9.68 11.50
C ALA A 92 -6.64 9.91 10.66
N LEU A 93 -6.22 11.18 10.55
CA LEU A 93 -4.97 11.56 9.91
C LEU A 93 -3.90 11.84 10.95
N GLY A 94 -2.78 11.13 10.87
CA GLY A 94 -1.57 11.39 11.64
C GLY A 94 -0.64 12.31 10.87
N THR A 95 0.20 13.08 11.55
CA THR A 95 1.22 13.92 10.92
C THR A 95 2.50 13.13 10.70
N ILE A 96 3.05 13.17 9.49
CA ILE A 96 4.42 12.74 9.22
C ILE A 96 5.28 13.99 9.01
N THR A 97 6.30 14.19 9.87
CA THR A 97 7.15 15.38 9.77
C THR A 97 8.00 15.35 8.51
N ALA A 98 8.51 16.51 8.08
CA ALA A 98 9.42 16.58 6.94
C ALA A 98 10.67 15.70 7.16
N PHE A 99 11.25 15.74 8.36
CA PHE A 99 12.38 14.89 8.72
C PHE A 99 12.04 13.39 8.72
N ALA A 100 10.86 13.00 9.22
CA ALA A 100 10.48 11.58 9.16
C ALA A 100 10.32 11.08 7.71
N ARG A 101 9.86 11.96 6.79
CA ARG A 101 9.77 11.61 5.36
C ARG A 101 11.13 11.36 4.74
N THR A 102 12.20 12.03 5.18
CA THR A 102 13.56 11.81 4.67
C THR A 102 14.19 10.49 5.12
N ILE A 103 13.61 9.82 6.12
CA ILE A 103 14.06 8.50 6.58
C ILE A 103 13.21 7.40 5.93
N LEU A 104 11.92 7.67 5.71
CA LEU A 104 10.97 6.70 5.18
C LEU A 104 11.05 6.50 3.65
N ASP A 105 11.69 7.42 2.94
CA ASP A 105 11.98 7.29 1.51
C ASP A 105 13.29 6.53 1.22
N ASP A 106 14.11 6.24 2.24
CA ASP A 106 15.40 5.60 2.09
C ASP A 106 15.26 4.11 1.69
N ALA A 107 15.98 3.72 0.63
CA ALA A 107 15.90 2.38 0.05
C ALA A 107 16.58 1.29 0.91
N ASP A 108 17.53 1.67 1.75
CA ASP A 108 18.27 0.74 2.59
C ASP A 108 18.75 1.37 3.91
N ALA A 109 19.25 0.51 4.80
CA ALA A 109 19.74 0.93 6.11
C ALA A 109 21.00 1.81 6.05
N ALA A 110 21.81 1.75 4.99
CA ALA A 110 23.01 2.59 4.88
C ALA A 110 22.64 4.02 4.54
N THR A 111 21.66 4.20 3.65
CA THR A 111 21.08 5.49 3.29
C THR A 111 20.37 6.11 4.49
N ALA A 112 19.55 5.33 5.22
CA ALA A 112 18.93 5.77 6.47
C ALA A 112 19.93 6.26 7.53
N ARG A 113 21.07 5.59 7.67
CA ARG A 113 22.16 6.09 8.55
C ARG A 113 22.77 7.38 8.01
N GLY A 114 22.98 7.49 6.70
CA GLY A 114 23.43 8.71 6.04
C GLY A 114 22.51 9.90 6.31
N THR A 115 21.19 9.71 6.16
CA THR A 115 20.16 10.71 6.47
C THR A 115 20.20 11.15 7.94
N LEU A 116 20.43 10.21 8.86
CA LEU A 116 20.61 10.51 10.29
C LEU A 116 21.98 11.15 10.61
N GLY A 117 22.88 11.26 9.64
CA GLY A 117 24.25 11.76 9.83
C GLY A 117 25.16 10.79 10.60
N LEU A 118 24.86 9.49 10.57
CA LEU A 118 25.57 8.45 11.32
C LEU A 118 26.62 7.75 10.46
N VAL A 119 27.87 7.78 10.93
CA VAL A 119 28.99 7.05 10.35
C VAL A 119 29.43 5.93 11.29
N ILE A 120 29.51 4.71 10.77
CA ILE A 120 30.03 3.55 11.51
C ILE A 120 31.53 3.76 11.75
N GLY A 121 31.97 3.52 13.00
CA GLY A 121 33.32 3.81 13.47
C GLY A 121 33.51 5.23 14.04
N THR A 122 32.54 6.13 13.84
CA THR A 122 32.58 7.50 14.38
C THR A 122 31.44 7.74 15.36
N ASN A 123 30.19 7.62 14.90
CA ASN A 123 28.99 7.82 15.73
C ASN A 123 28.48 6.50 16.33
N VAL A 124 28.67 5.40 15.61
CA VAL A 124 28.20 4.06 15.99
C VAL A 124 29.38 3.10 15.96
N GLN A 125 29.59 2.31 17.00
CA GLN A 125 30.61 1.28 17.01
C GLN A 125 30.38 0.26 15.88
N ALA A 126 31.40 -0.01 15.06
CA ALA A 126 31.36 -1.15 14.15
C ALA A 126 31.25 -2.45 14.97
N TYR A 127 30.46 -3.41 14.49
CA TYR A 127 30.38 -4.71 15.15
C TYR A 127 31.78 -5.32 15.31
N SER A 128 32.08 -5.76 16.54
CA SER A 128 33.34 -6.41 16.89
C SER A 128 33.10 -7.55 17.86
N SER A 129 33.44 -8.76 17.45
CA SER A 129 33.36 -9.96 18.29
C SER A 129 34.25 -9.86 19.53
N LYS A 130 35.36 -9.11 19.46
CA LYS A 130 36.27 -8.90 20.58
C LYS A 130 35.68 -8.00 21.66
N LEU A 131 34.97 -6.93 21.24
CA LEU A 131 34.27 -6.06 22.18
C LEU A 131 33.11 -6.81 22.85
N ALA A 132 32.41 -7.66 22.09
CA ALA A 132 31.38 -8.54 22.65
C ALA A 132 31.95 -9.51 23.71
N ALA A 133 33.14 -10.08 23.47
CA ALA A 133 33.81 -10.95 24.43
C ALA A 133 34.19 -10.23 25.74
N ILE A 134 34.69 -8.99 25.65
CA ILE A 134 34.96 -8.17 26.85
C ILE A 134 33.67 -7.90 27.63
N ALA A 135 32.59 -7.50 26.95
CA ALA A 135 31.32 -7.18 27.58
C ALA A 135 30.66 -8.40 28.24
N ALA A 136 30.90 -9.60 27.70
CA ALA A 136 30.39 -10.86 28.25
C ALA A 136 31.15 -11.33 29.51
N ALA A 137 32.31 -10.75 29.82
CA ALA A 137 33.02 -11.04 31.06
C ALA A 137 32.37 -10.23 32.21
N THR A 138 31.48 -10.85 33.01
CA THR A 138 30.94 -10.24 34.25
C THR A 138 31.29 -11.05 35.51
N PRO A 139 32.03 -10.46 36.49
CA PRO A 139 32.91 -9.29 36.33
C PRO A 139 33.92 -9.56 35.20
N ILE A 140 34.78 -8.60 34.82
CA ILE A 140 35.97 -8.95 34.04
C ILE A 140 36.77 -9.93 34.92
N ALA A 141 36.51 -11.23 34.75
CA ALA A 141 36.97 -12.26 35.66
C ALA A 141 38.49 -12.15 35.74
N ASP A 142 39.07 -12.23 36.93
CA ASP A 142 40.51 -12.07 37.09
C ASP A 142 41.26 -12.97 36.10
N GLY A 143 42.18 -12.38 35.34
CA GLY A 143 42.83 -13.05 34.22
C GLY A 143 43.07 -12.14 33.01
N ALA A 144 43.60 -12.74 31.96
CA ALA A 144 43.96 -12.07 30.71
C ALA A 144 42.78 -12.05 29.72
N HIS A 145 42.39 -10.86 29.28
CA HIS A 145 41.32 -10.63 28.29
C HIS A 145 41.90 -10.01 27.04
N VAL A 146 41.83 -10.71 25.90
CA VAL A 146 42.46 -10.24 24.65
C VAL A 146 41.44 -9.54 23.76
N ALA A 147 41.67 -8.26 23.46
CA ALA A 147 40.88 -7.49 22.51
C ALA A 147 41.76 -6.65 21.60
N GLY A 148 41.52 -6.73 20.29
CA GLY A 148 42.33 -6.01 19.30
C GLY A 148 43.81 -6.44 19.22
N GLY A 149 44.23 -7.52 19.88
CA GLY A 149 45.65 -7.88 20.03
C GLY A 149 46.30 -7.30 21.29
N ILE A 150 45.53 -6.54 22.08
CA ILE A 150 45.90 -6.03 23.40
C ILE A 150 45.33 -6.98 24.45
N THR A 151 46.17 -7.37 25.40
CA THR A 151 45.81 -8.16 26.57
C THR A 151 45.58 -7.23 27.75
N ILE A 152 44.36 -7.23 28.29
CA ILE A 152 44.00 -6.53 29.52
C ILE A 152 44.00 -7.56 30.64
N THR A 153 44.85 -7.37 31.65
CA THR A 153 44.89 -8.23 32.82
C THR A 153 44.14 -7.56 33.97
N THR A 154 43.21 -8.30 34.60
CA THR A 154 42.50 -7.83 35.80
C THR A 154 42.85 -8.66 37.04
N VAL A 155 42.87 -8.00 38.21
CA VAL A 155 42.98 -8.63 39.53
C VAL A 155 42.03 -7.90 40.48
N GLY A 156 41.16 -8.61 41.18
CA GLY A 156 40.09 -8.03 42.00
C GLY A 156 39.11 -7.17 41.19
N GLY A 157 38.94 -7.45 39.89
CA GLY A 157 38.16 -6.61 38.97
C GLY A 157 38.82 -5.27 38.59
N ILE A 158 40.06 -5.02 39.00
CA ILE A 158 40.85 -3.83 38.64
C ILE A 158 41.81 -4.20 37.51
N ILE A 159 41.95 -3.33 36.50
CA ILE A 159 42.96 -3.50 35.45
C ILE A 159 44.36 -3.28 36.06
N THR A 160 45.21 -4.30 35.96
CA THR A 160 46.58 -4.29 36.51
C THR A 160 47.66 -4.26 35.44
N ALA A 161 47.35 -4.64 34.19
CA ALA A 161 48.28 -4.51 33.06
C ALA A 161 47.53 -4.42 31.72
N ILE A 162 48.15 -3.73 30.76
CA ILE A 162 47.72 -3.65 29.36
C ILE A 162 48.97 -3.89 28.50
N ALA A 163 49.00 -4.98 27.73
CA ALA A 163 50.14 -5.38 26.91
C ALA A 163 49.72 -5.94 25.55
#